data_AF-A0A534AEZ8-F1
#
_entry.id   AF-A0A534AEZ8-F1
#
_cell.length_a   1.000
_cell.length_b   1.000
_cell.length_c   1.000
_cell.angle_alpha   90.00
_cell.angle_beta   90.00
_cell.angle_gamma   90.00
#
_symmetry.space_group_name_H-M   'P 1'
#
loop_
_entity.id
_entity.type
_entity.pdbx_description
1 polymer ?
#
loop_
_entity_poly.entity_id
_entity_poly.type
_entity_poly.pdbx_seq_one_letter_code
_entity_poly.pdbx_strand_id
1 'polypeptide(L)'
;MVTVRVSVTEQRNASYDLVIGRGVLAELPARVATACPADRYAVITDSHVAPLFGEPVVTGLRSQALYAELFEFPAGEWNKTRETWAALSDRMLARQFGRDAAVIALGGGVVGDVAG
;
A
#
# COMPACT_ATOMS: atom_id res chain seq x y z
N MET A 1 -45.69 -5.49 -6.06
CA MET A 1 -44.61 -4.74 -5.38
C MET A 1 -44.01 -5.68 -4.36
N VAL A 2 -42.73 -6.02 -4.51
CA VAL A 2 -42.04 -6.95 -3.60
C VAL A 2 -40.97 -6.17 -2.86
N THR A 3 -41.03 -6.22 -1.54
CA THR A 3 -40.04 -5.62 -0.67
C THR A 3 -39.25 -6.73 -0.02
N VAL A 4 -37.95 -6.78 -0.30
CA VAL A 4 -37.02 -7.72 0.34
C VAL A 4 -36.29 -6.97 1.44
N ARG A 5 -36.40 -7.48 2.66
CA ARG A 5 -35.67 -6.95 3.81
C ARG A 5 -34.31 -7.64 3.87
N VAL A 6 -33.24 -6.87 3.66
CA VAL A 6 -31.86 -7.33 3.84
C VAL A 6 -31.40 -6.87 5.22
N SER A 7 -31.13 -7.83 6.10
CA SER A 7 -30.50 -7.57 7.39
C SER A 7 -29.00 -7.42 7.20
N VAL A 8 -28.48 -6.19 7.38
CA VAL A 8 -27.04 -5.93 7.38
C VAL A 8 -26.53 -6.13 8.80
N THR A 9 -25.87 -7.27 9.03
CA THR A 9 -25.10 -7.51 10.25
C THR A 9 -23.64 -7.57 9.83
N GLU A 10 -22.96 -6.42 9.80
CA GLU A 10 -21.55 -6.36 9.40
C GLU A 10 -20.67 -6.58 10.64
N GLN A 11 -20.10 -7.77 10.78
CA GLN A 11 -18.95 -8.01 11.65
C GLN A 11 -17.73 -8.26 10.77
N ARG A 12 -16.98 -7.20 10.47
CA ARG A 12 -15.68 -7.35 9.79
C ARG A 12 -14.67 -7.84 10.81
N ASN A 13 -14.18 -9.07 10.61
CA ASN A 13 -12.97 -9.52 11.26
C ASN A 13 -11.77 -8.79 10.59
N ALA A 14 -11.31 -7.70 11.21
CA ALA A 14 -10.20 -6.88 10.74
C ALA A 14 -8.85 -7.30 11.33
N SER A 15 -8.72 -8.57 11.72
CA SER A 15 -7.45 -9.12 12.21
C SER A 15 -6.42 -9.16 11.09
N TYR A 16 -5.16 -8.91 11.45
CA TYR A 16 -4.02 -8.97 10.54
C TYR A 16 -2.79 -9.47 11.29
N ASP A 17 -1.85 -10.04 10.53
CA ASP A 17 -0.60 -10.54 11.08
C ASP A 17 0.42 -9.42 11.26
N LEU A 18 1.12 -9.44 12.40
CA LEU A 18 2.29 -8.61 12.66
C LEU A 18 3.55 -9.49 12.55
N VAL A 19 4.31 -9.31 11.47
CA VAL A 19 5.55 -10.06 11.23
C VAL A 19 6.74 -9.21 11.63
N ILE A 20 7.49 -9.65 12.64
CA ILE A 20 8.65 -8.94 13.19
C ILE A 20 9.87 -9.85 13.14
N GLY A 21 10.94 -9.39 12.51
CA GLY A 21 12.18 -10.16 12.42
C GLY A 21 13.27 -9.40 11.67
N ARG A 22 14.50 -9.93 11.72
CA ARG A 22 15.61 -9.40 10.93
C ARG A 22 15.50 -9.92 9.50
N GLY A 23 15.68 -9.04 8.52
CA GLY A 23 15.67 -9.44 7.09
C GLY A 23 14.29 -9.73 6.49
N VAL A 24 13.20 -9.55 7.25
CA VAL A 24 11.83 -9.86 6.80
C VAL A 24 11.39 -9.09 5.57
N LEU A 25 12.02 -7.94 5.28
CA LEU A 25 11.76 -7.18 4.06
C LEU A 25 12.08 -7.97 2.79
N ALA A 26 13.08 -8.86 2.83
CA ALA A 26 13.42 -9.74 1.71
C ALA A 26 12.32 -10.79 1.44
N GLU A 27 11.52 -11.13 2.45
CA GLU A 27 10.37 -12.05 2.34
C GLU A 27 9.09 -11.34 1.88
N LEU A 28 9.07 -10.01 1.86
CA LEU A 28 7.89 -9.20 1.55
C LEU A 28 7.20 -9.62 0.24
N PRO A 29 7.91 -9.85 -0.88
CA PRO A 29 7.24 -10.21 -2.13
C PRO A 29 6.42 -11.49 -2.04
N ALA A 30 6.97 -12.54 -1.43
CA ALA A 30 6.28 -13.82 -1.27
C ALA A 30 5.11 -13.73 -0.28
N ARG A 31 5.28 -12.95 0.80
CA ARG A 31 4.25 -12.74 1.82
C ARG A 31 3.07 -11.96 1.28
N VAL A 32 3.32 -10.86 0.58
CA VAL A 32 2.26 -10.01 0.01
C VAL A 32 1.46 -10.77 -1.05
N ALA A 33 2.11 -11.55 -1.91
CA ALA A 33 1.42 -12.39 -2.90
C ALA A 33 0.39 -13.35 -2.28
N THR A 34 0.65 -13.82 -1.06
CA THR A 34 -0.23 -14.78 -0.37
C THR A 34 -1.25 -14.08 0.54
N ALA A 35 -0.82 -13.09 1.32
CA ALA A 35 -1.62 -12.45 2.35
C ALA A 35 -2.51 -11.31 1.83
N CYS A 36 -2.11 -10.66 0.73
CA CYS A 36 -2.82 -9.52 0.14
C CYS A 36 -2.72 -9.58 -1.41
N PRO A 37 -3.35 -10.59 -2.06
CA PRO A 37 -3.33 -10.68 -3.50
C PRO A 37 -4.07 -9.49 -4.13
N ALA A 38 -3.39 -8.81 -5.05
CA ALA A 38 -3.89 -7.66 -5.79
C ALA A 38 -3.32 -7.65 -7.22
N ASP A 39 -4.02 -6.96 -8.12
CA ASP A 39 -3.59 -6.83 -9.52
C ASP A 39 -2.39 -5.90 -9.66
N ARG A 40 -2.28 -4.91 -8.77
CA ARG A 40 -1.23 -3.90 -8.74
C ARG A 40 -0.87 -3.51 -7.31
N TYR A 41 0.40 -3.22 -7.06
CA TYR A 41 0.93 -2.81 -5.76
C TYR A 41 1.52 -1.40 -5.83
N ALA A 42 0.89 -0.45 -5.15
CA ALA A 42 1.39 0.92 -5.04
C ALA A 42 2.28 1.01 -3.80
N VAL A 43 3.59 1.10 -3.99
CA VAL A 43 4.55 1.29 -2.90
C VAL A 43 4.64 2.79 -2.61
N ILE A 44 4.00 3.25 -1.54
CA ILE A 44 4.03 4.65 -1.12
C ILE A 44 5.13 4.84 -0.08
N THR A 45 5.97 5.85 -0.28
CA THR A 45 7.11 6.13 0.60
C THR A 45 7.47 7.62 0.60
N ASP A 46 8.29 8.05 1.54
CA ASP A 46 8.81 9.42 1.57
C ASP A 46 10.21 9.53 0.95
N SER A 47 10.66 10.75 0.72
CA SER A 47 11.95 11.05 0.11
C SER A 47 13.19 10.67 0.93
N HIS A 48 13.04 10.31 2.21
CA HIS A 48 14.14 9.77 3.03
C HIS A 48 14.23 8.25 2.94
N VAL A 49 13.08 7.57 2.90
CA VAL A 49 12.98 6.11 2.88
C VAL A 49 13.13 5.54 1.47
N ALA A 50 12.66 6.27 0.44
CA ALA A 50 12.78 5.91 -0.97
C ALA A 50 14.19 5.46 -1.40
N PRO A 51 15.27 6.25 -1.18
CA PRO A 51 16.61 5.86 -1.62
C PRO A 51 17.18 4.65 -0.87
N LEU A 52 16.65 4.30 0.30
CA LEU A 52 17.13 3.19 1.11
C LEU A 52 16.45 1.87 0.74
N PHE A 53 15.14 1.90 0.51
CA PHE A 53 14.32 0.68 0.41
C PHE A 53 13.36 0.65 -0.78
N GLY A 54 13.10 1.78 -1.44
CA GLY A 54 12.10 1.88 -2.51
C GLY A 54 12.39 0.94 -3.69
N GLU A 55 13.56 1.11 -4.30
CA GLU A 55 13.96 0.28 -5.45
C GLU A 55 14.11 -1.21 -5.11
N PRO A 56 14.77 -1.60 -4.00
CA PRO A 56 14.83 -3.01 -3.58
C PRO A 56 13.46 -3.66 -3.40
N VAL A 57 12.49 -2.95 -2.81
CA VAL A 57 11.13 -3.48 -2.60
C VAL A 57 10.39 -3.67 -3.92
N VAL A 58 10.40 -2.66 -4.79
CA VAL A 58 9.72 -2.72 -6.09
C VAL A 58 10.34 -3.79 -6.99
N THR A 59 11.67 -3.89 -7.02
CA THR A 59 12.37 -4.95 -7.77
C THR A 59 12.03 -6.33 -7.20
N GLY A 60 11.99 -6.49 -5.87
CA GLY A 60 11.57 -7.72 -5.22
C GLY A 60 10.17 -8.17 -5.63
N LEU A 61 9.19 -7.26 -5.61
CA LEU A 61 7.82 -7.53 -6.04
C LEU A 61 7.77 -7.95 -7.52
N ARG A 62 8.45 -7.20 -8.39
CA ARG A 62 8.51 -7.50 -9.84
C ARG A 62 9.16 -8.84 -10.14
N SER A 63 10.14 -9.28 -9.36
CA SER A 63 10.77 -10.60 -9.51
C SER A 63 9.81 -11.78 -9.26
N GLN A 64 8.72 -11.54 -8.54
CA GLN A 64 7.61 -12.50 -8.33
C GLN A 64 6.48 -12.31 -9.36
N ALA A 65 6.75 -11.62 -10.47
CA ALA A 65 5.77 -11.25 -11.50
C ALA A 65 4.59 -10.41 -10.99
N LEU A 66 4.77 -9.69 -9.87
CA LEU A 66 3.78 -8.75 -9.36
C LEU A 66 3.98 -7.38 -9.99
N TYR A 67 2.89 -6.75 -10.44
CA TYR A 67 2.95 -5.38 -10.95
C TYR A 67 3.09 -4.40 -9.78
N ALA A 68 4.24 -3.73 -9.66
CA ALA A 68 4.49 -2.75 -8.60
C ALA A 68 5.09 -1.44 -9.13
N GLU A 69 4.68 -0.32 -8.54
CA GLU A 69 5.18 1.03 -8.86
C GLU A 69 5.42 1.83 -7.57
N LEU A 70 6.47 2.67 -7.58
CA LEU A 70 6.86 3.51 -6.46
C LEU A 70 6.18 4.89 -6.56
N PHE A 71 5.55 5.32 -5.47
CA PHE A 71 4.92 6.62 -5.32
C PHE A 71 5.57 7.36 -4.15
N GLU A 72 6.53 8.23 -4.47
CA GLU A 72 7.25 9.03 -3.48
C GLU A 72 6.58 10.39 -3.22
N PHE A 73 6.64 10.87 -1.97
CA PHE A 73 6.31 12.24 -1.58
C PHE A 73 7.40 12.85 -0.67
N PRO A 74 7.47 14.19 -0.50
CA PRO A 74 8.49 14.81 0.34
C PRO A 74 8.37 14.39 1.81
N ALA A 75 9.50 14.14 2.48
CA ALA A 75 9.52 13.68 3.86
C ALA A 75 9.13 14.77 4.89
N GLY A 76 8.58 14.33 6.02
CA GLY A 76 8.27 15.15 7.20
C GLY A 76 6.78 15.32 7.48
N GLU A 77 6.43 15.53 8.75
CA GLU A 77 5.04 15.67 9.24
C GLU A 77 4.28 16.79 8.51
N TRP A 78 4.96 17.84 8.08
CA TRP A 78 4.36 18.96 7.34
C TRP A 78 3.84 18.56 5.95
N ASN A 79 4.25 17.41 5.41
CA ASN A 79 3.69 16.82 4.20
C ASN A 79 2.54 15.84 4.47
N LYS A 80 2.19 15.58 5.73
CA LYS A 80 1.01 14.80 6.11
C LYS A 80 -0.23 15.66 5.97
N THR A 81 -0.59 15.93 4.72
CA THR A 81 -1.67 16.84 4.37
C THR A 81 -2.60 16.19 3.35
N ARG A 82 -3.80 16.75 3.21
CA ARG A 82 -4.77 16.29 2.21
C ARG A 82 -4.27 16.54 0.80
N GLU A 83 -3.49 17.59 0.60
CA GLU A 83 -2.88 17.95 -0.67
C GLU A 83 -1.89 16.87 -1.12
N THR A 84 -1.03 16.39 -0.21
CA THR A 84 -0.12 15.27 -0.49
C THR A 84 -0.88 13.99 -0.81
N TRP A 85 -1.89 13.66 0.00
CA TRP A 85 -2.74 12.48 -0.23
C TRP A 85 -3.45 12.55 -1.59
N ALA A 86 -4.01 13.70 -1.94
CA ALA A 86 -4.70 13.92 -3.21
C ALA A 86 -3.72 13.77 -4.39
N ALA A 87 -2.54 14.39 -4.31
CA ALA A 87 -1.53 14.28 -5.36
C ALA A 87 -1.04 12.84 -5.56
N LEU A 88 -0.88 12.06 -4.48
CA LEU A 88 -0.54 10.63 -4.56
C LEU A 88 -1.67 9.82 -5.21
N SER A 89 -2.91 10.05 -4.77
CA SER A 89 -4.09 9.37 -5.30
C SER A 89 -4.31 9.66 -6.79
N ASP A 90 -4.13 10.91 -7.22
CA ASP A 90 -4.23 11.33 -8.62
C ASP A 90 -3.16 10.64 -9.49
N ARG A 91 -1.92 10.53 -8.96
CA ARG A 91 -0.85 9.79 -9.64
C ARG A 91 -1.17 8.30 -9.76
N MET A 92 -1.69 7.68 -8.69
CA MET A 92 -2.13 6.29 -8.71
C MET A 92 -3.23 6.07 -9.76
N LEU A 93 -4.23 6.96 -9.79
CA LEU A 93 -5.31 6.92 -10.77
C LEU A 93 -4.80 7.07 -12.20
N ALA A 94 -3.88 8.01 -12.45
CA ALA A 94 -3.24 8.20 -13.75
C ALA A 94 -2.44 6.97 -14.21
N ARG A 95 -1.98 6.14 -13.27
CA ARG A 95 -1.30 4.85 -13.49
C ARG A 95 -2.25 3.65 -13.49
N GLN A 96 -3.56 3.89 -13.48
CA GLN A 96 -4.61 2.87 -13.53
C GLN A 96 -4.60 1.92 -12.31
N PHE A 97 -4.23 2.41 -11.14
CA PHE A 97 -4.44 1.70 -9.89
C PHE A 97 -5.92 1.81 -9.51
N GLY A 98 -6.64 0.69 -9.66
CA GLY A 98 -8.07 0.58 -9.39
C GLY A 98 -8.38 0.08 -7.97
N ARG A 99 -9.61 -0.42 -7.79
CA ARG A 99 -10.08 -0.98 -6.50
C ARG A 99 -9.49 -2.35 -6.17
N ASP A 100 -8.88 -2.97 -7.16
CA ASP A 100 -8.16 -4.24 -7.17
C ASP A 100 -6.67 -4.08 -6.84
N ALA A 101 -6.21 -2.85 -6.62
CA ALA A 101 -4.86 -2.57 -6.19
C ALA A 101 -4.69 -2.65 -4.67
N ALA A 102 -3.48 -2.99 -4.24
CA ALA A 102 -3.04 -2.90 -2.86
C ALA A 102 -2.04 -1.75 -2.67
N VAL A 103 -2.12 -1.09 -1.51
CA VAL A 103 -1.15 -0.08 -1.09
C VAL A 103 -0.16 -0.71 -0.11
N ILE A 104 1.13 -0.47 -0.34
CA ILE A 104 2.22 -0.84 0.56
C ILE A 104 2.81 0.46 1.11
N ALA A 105 2.52 0.78 2.36
CA ALA A 105 3.14 1.89 3.08
C ALA A 105 4.57 1.49 3.51
N LEU A 106 5.58 2.06 2.85
CA LEU A 106 6.99 1.80 3.13
C LEU A 106 7.59 3.02 3.84
N GLY A 107 7.59 3.01 5.17
CA GLY A 107 8.20 4.09 5.96
C GLY A 107 7.76 4.10 7.41
N GLY A 108 7.85 5.26 8.05
CA GLY A 108 7.38 5.49 9.42
C GLY A 108 5.90 5.89 9.49
N GLY A 109 5.49 6.43 10.64
CA GLY A 109 4.09 6.83 10.90
C GLY A 109 3.52 7.82 9.89
N VAL A 110 4.31 8.79 9.44
CA VAL A 110 3.90 9.77 8.42
C VAL A 110 3.49 9.09 7.12
N VAL A 111 4.31 8.15 6.64
CA VAL A 111 4.00 7.38 5.41
C VAL A 111 2.76 6.53 5.63
N GLY A 112 2.63 5.88 6.78
CA GLY A 112 1.45 5.09 7.13
C GLY A 112 0.16 5.91 7.11
N ASP A 113 0.18 7.10 7.70
CA ASP A 113 -1.00 7.98 7.76
C ASP A 113 -1.37 8.61 6.41
N VAL A 114 -0.38 8.84 5.53
CA VAL A 114 -0.64 9.37 4.17
C VAL A 114 -1.08 8.26 3.21
N ALA A 115 -0.64 7.03 3.42
CA ALA A 115 -0.97 5.90 2.54
C ALA A 115 -2.29 5.21 2.91
N GLY A 116 -2.67 5.23 4.19
CA GLY A 116 -3.92 4.65 4.71
C GLY A 116 -5.13 5.55 4.52
#